data_AF-A0A2N9GR59-F1
#
_entry.id   AF-A0A2N9GR59-F1
#
_cell.length_a   1.000
_cell.length_b   1.000
_cell.length_c   1.000
_cell.angle_alpha   90.00
_cell.angle_beta   90.00
_cell.angle_gamma   90.00
#
_symmetry.space_group_name_H-M   'P 1'
#
loop_
_entity.id
_entity.type
_entity.pdbx_description
1 polymer ?
#
loop_
_entity_poly.entity_id
_entity_poly.type
_entity_poly.pdbx_seq_one_letter_code
_entity_poly.pdbx_strand_id
1 'polypeptide(L)'
;MEHNKTIFERVNEMAARKGYTCTPSQLALAWVHHQGKDVCPILGTTKIENFNQNIGALSVKLTLEEMTKLESFASKDVIKGDDFENNFGTWKNYETPPLSSWKTT
;
A
#
# COMPACT_ATOMS: atom_id res chain seq x y z
N MET A 1 -15.95 -6.35 -3.05
CA MET A 1 -14.91 -5.72 -3.89
C MET A 1 -15.41 -4.51 -4.67
N GLU A 2 -16.64 -4.52 -5.22
CA GLU A 2 -17.14 -3.39 -6.05
C GLU A 2 -17.11 -2.01 -5.40
N HIS A 3 -17.32 -1.90 -4.07
CA HIS A 3 -17.34 -0.60 -3.39
C HIS A 3 -16.03 0.19 -3.53
N ASN A 4 -14.88 -0.45 -3.32
CA ASN A 4 -13.58 0.23 -3.39
C ASN A 4 -13.08 0.38 -4.84
N LYS A 5 -13.75 -0.23 -5.83
CA LYS A 5 -13.34 -0.20 -7.24
C LYS A 5 -13.38 1.23 -7.81
N THR A 6 -14.42 1.99 -7.49
CA THR A 6 -14.54 3.38 -7.93
C THR A 6 -13.44 4.27 -7.35
N ILE A 7 -12.96 3.96 -6.14
CA ILE A 7 -11.82 4.66 -5.52
C ILE A 7 -10.54 4.36 -6.32
N PHE A 8 -10.30 3.07 -6.61
CA PHE A 8 -9.17 2.63 -7.41
C PHE A 8 -9.15 3.28 -8.81
N GLU A 9 -10.30 3.35 -9.48
CA GLU A 9 -10.43 4.00 -10.79
C GLU A 9 -10.07 5.50 -10.73
N ARG A 10 -10.55 6.23 -9.71
CA ARG A 10 -10.21 7.65 -9.51
C ARG A 10 -8.72 7.88 -9.26
N VAL A 11 -8.09 7.00 -8.48
CA VAL A 11 -6.64 7.05 -8.23
C VAL A 11 -5.87 6.76 -9.52
N ASN A 12 -6.29 5.78 -10.32
CA ASN A 12 -5.69 5.47 -11.62
C ASN A 12 -5.77 6.65 -12.59
N GLU A 13 -6.95 7.26 -12.73
CA GLU A 13 -7.12 8.45 -13.59
C GLU A 13 -6.21 9.60 -13.16
N MET A 14 -6.06 9.79 -11.84
CA MET A 14 -5.21 10.83 -11.31
C MET A 14 -3.72 10.54 -11.58
N ALA A 15 -3.29 9.29 -11.42
CA ALA A 15 -1.93 8.88 -11.76
C ALA A 15 -1.64 9.09 -13.26
N ALA A 16 -2.58 8.68 -14.13
CA ALA A 16 -2.47 8.87 -15.58
C ALA A 16 -2.37 10.34 -15.97
N ARG A 17 -3.16 11.23 -15.33
CA ARG A 17 -3.07 12.69 -15.54
C ARG A 17 -1.74 13.28 -15.07
N LYS A 18 -1.11 12.68 -14.05
CA LYS A 18 0.16 13.16 -13.51
C LYS A 18 1.32 12.97 -14.50
N GLY A 19 1.24 11.93 -15.32
CA GLY A 19 2.18 11.64 -16.38
C GLY A 19 2.25 10.15 -16.67
N TYR A 20 2.70 9.80 -17.87
CA TYR A 20 2.79 8.40 -18.32
C TYR A 20 3.65 7.50 -17.42
N THR A 21 4.58 8.09 -16.67
CA THR A 21 5.49 7.35 -15.78
C THR A 21 4.99 7.20 -14.35
N CYS A 22 3.90 7.86 -13.97
CA CYS A 22 3.37 7.81 -12.61
C CYS A 22 2.42 6.62 -12.45
N THR A 23 2.80 5.65 -11.62
CA THR A 23 1.92 4.53 -11.30
C THR A 23 0.96 4.88 -10.16
N PRO A 24 -0.18 4.18 -10.01
CA PRO A 24 -1.08 4.35 -8.88
C PRO A 24 -0.40 4.09 -7.52
N SER A 25 0.53 3.13 -7.47
CA SER A 25 1.34 2.84 -6.28
C SER A 25 2.27 4.00 -5.94
N GLN A 26 2.91 4.61 -6.93
CA GLN A 26 3.74 5.79 -6.75
C GLN A 26 2.94 7.00 -6.29
N LEU A 27 1.74 7.21 -6.85
CA LEU A 27 0.86 8.29 -6.43
C LEU A 27 0.44 8.13 -4.97
N ALA A 28 0.02 6.93 -4.57
CA ALA A 28 -0.36 6.63 -3.19
C ALA A 28 0.81 6.84 -2.22
N LEU A 29 2.01 6.38 -2.58
CA LEU A 29 3.19 6.55 -1.75
C LEU A 29 3.64 8.03 -1.66
N ALA A 30 3.57 8.76 -2.78
CA ALA A 30 3.83 10.19 -2.78
C ALA A 30 2.87 10.94 -1.86
N TRP A 31 1.59 10.56 -1.84
CA TRP A 31 0.60 11.13 -0.92
C TRP A 31 1.00 10.92 0.54
N VAL A 32 1.43 9.72 0.93
CA VAL A 32 1.92 9.46 2.30
C VAL A 32 3.12 10.35 2.63
N HIS A 33 4.10 10.47 1.73
CA HIS A 33 5.25 11.35 1.93
C HIS A 33 4.88 12.83 2.10
N HIS A 34 3.78 13.29 1.50
CA HIS A 34 3.32 14.67 1.60
C HIS A 34 2.47 14.96 2.84
N GLN A 35 2.13 13.95 3.66
CA GLN A 35 1.36 14.13 4.90
C GLN A 35 2.11 14.96 5.97
N GLY A 36 3.45 14.95 5.94
CA GLY A 36 4.25 15.71 6.89
C GLY A 36 5.74 15.49 6.67
N LYS A 37 6.57 16.44 7.14
CA LYS A 37 8.04 16.31 7.07
C LYS A 37 8.59 15.24 8.01
N ASP A 38 7.77 14.84 8.97
CA ASP A 38 7.98 13.82 10.00
C ASP A 38 7.38 12.46 9.64
N VAL A 39 6.79 12.32 8.45
CA VAL A 39 6.21 11.05 7.96
C VAL A 39 7.23 10.30 7.11
N CYS A 40 7.65 9.13 7.59
CA CYS A 40 8.59 8.24 6.90
C CYS A 40 7.96 6.85 6.70
N PRO A 41 7.36 6.56 5.52
CA PRO A 41 6.79 5.25 5.25
C PRO A 41 7.87 4.16 5.18
N ILE A 42 7.62 3.02 5.83
CA ILE A 42 8.49 1.85 5.83
C ILE A 42 7.93 0.84 4.84
N LEU A 43 8.52 0.78 3.64
CA LEU A 43 8.03 -0.06 2.55
C LEU A 43 8.80 -1.36 2.45
N GLY A 44 8.07 -2.47 2.51
CA GLY A 44 8.61 -3.80 2.25
C GLY A 44 8.29 -4.27 0.83
N THR A 45 9.24 -4.93 0.18
CA THR A 45 8.98 -5.65 -1.07
C THR A 45 9.99 -6.77 -1.29
N THR A 46 9.61 -7.79 -2.07
CA THR A 46 10.47 -8.93 -2.43
C THR A 46 10.98 -8.84 -3.88
N LYS A 47 10.56 -7.83 -4.64
CA LYS A 47 10.89 -7.65 -6.06
C LYS A 47 11.63 -6.33 -6.29
N ILE A 48 12.73 -6.37 -7.04
CA ILE A 48 13.54 -5.18 -7.29
C ILE A 48 12.78 -4.13 -8.13
N GLU A 49 11.88 -4.57 -9.01
CA GLU A 49 11.06 -3.67 -9.83
C GLU A 49 10.14 -2.82 -8.95
N ASN A 50 9.55 -3.43 -7.92
CA ASN A 50 8.71 -2.73 -6.96
C ASN A 50 9.53 -1.78 -6.09
N PHE A 51 10.76 -2.17 -5.72
CA PHE A 51 11.68 -1.28 -4.99
C PHE A 51 11.99 -0.02 -5.82
N ASN A 52 12.30 -0.19 -7.11
CA ASN A 52 12.52 0.92 -8.03
C ASN A 52 11.27 1.79 -8.21
N GLN A 53 10.08 1.17 -8.28
CA GLN A 53 8.81 1.93 -8.30
C GLN A 53 8.62 2.75 -7.02
N ASN A 54 8.87 2.17 -5.85
CA ASN A 54 8.77 2.86 -4.57
C ASN A 54 9.69 4.07 -4.50
N ILE A 55 10.95 3.94 -4.95
CA ILE A 55 11.89 5.07 -5.04
C ILE A 55 11.34 6.15 -5.98
N GLY A 56 10.77 5.76 -7.12
CA GLY A 56 10.20 6.69 -8.10
C GLY A 56 9.10 7.60 -7.53
N ALA A 57 8.40 7.19 -6.47
CA ALA A 57 7.40 8.01 -5.80
C ALA A 57 7.97 9.30 -5.19
N LEU A 58 9.26 9.32 -4.81
CA LEU A 58 9.92 10.52 -4.26
C LEU A 58 9.99 11.68 -5.26
N SER A 59 9.95 11.36 -6.56
CA SER A 59 9.95 12.34 -7.65
C SER A 59 8.56 12.90 -7.95
N VAL A 60 7.49 12.28 -7.44
CA VAL A 60 6.12 12.75 -7.65
C VAL A 60 5.85 13.93 -6.70
N LYS A 61 5.53 15.09 -7.25
CA LYS A 61 5.17 16.30 -6.49
C LYS A 61 3.66 16.48 -6.51
N LEU A 62 3.02 16.64 -5.36
CA LEU A 62 1.57 16.85 -5.28
C LEU A 62 1.26 18.32 -4.99
N THR A 63 0.34 18.90 -5.75
CA THR A 63 -0.21 20.22 -5.45
C THR A 63 -1.19 20.14 -4.29
N LEU A 64 -1.52 21.28 -3.69
CA LEU A 64 -2.51 21.33 -2.61
C LEU A 64 -3.90 20.84 -3.06
N GLU A 65 -4.28 21.13 -4.30
CA GLU A 65 -5.54 20.65 -4.89
C GLU A 65 -5.54 19.13 -5.06
N GLU A 66 -4.43 18.57 -5.55
CA GLU A 66 -4.27 17.13 -5.69
C GLU A 66 -4.28 16.41 -4.34
N MET A 67 -3.60 16.97 -3.33
CA MET A 67 -3.66 16.46 -1.96
C MET A 67 -5.09 16.45 -1.44
N THR A 68 -5.82 17.57 -1.56
CA THR A 68 -7.21 17.68 -1.13
C THR A 68 -8.11 16.66 -1.83
N LYS A 69 -7.87 16.42 -3.12
CA LYS A 69 -8.61 15.43 -3.90
C LYS A 69 -8.33 14.00 -3.43
N LEU A 70 -7.06 13.66 -3.16
CA LEU A 70 -6.68 12.35 -2.63
C LEU A 70 -7.26 12.10 -1.23
N GLU A 71 -7.26 13.10 -0.35
CA GLU A 71 -7.94 13.01 0.96
C GLU A 71 -9.43 12.67 0.82
N SER A 72 -10.11 13.29 -0.16
CA SER A 72 -11.53 13.01 -0.39
C SER A 72 -11.80 11.55 -0.80
N PHE A 73 -10.82 10.90 -1.43
CA PHE A 73 -10.90 9.50 -1.82
C PHE A 73 -10.58 8.56 -0.66
N ALA A 74 -9.74 9.02 0.28
CA ALA A 74 -9.25 8.25 1.42
C ALA A 74 -10.09 8.42 2.70
N SER A 75 -11.18 9.20 2.65
CA SER A 75 -12.06 9.40 3.81
C SER A 75 -12.59 8.07 4.36
N LYS A 76 -12.62 7.95 5.69
CA LYS A 76 -13.09 6.76 6.41
C LYS A 76 -14.52 6.36 6.04
N ASP A 77 -15.37 7.34 5.74
CA ASP A 77 -16.76 7.09 5.34
C ASP A 77 -16.86 6.50 3.91
N VAL A 78 -15.80 6.61 3.12
CA VAL A 78 -15.76 6.24 1.70
C VAL A 78 -15.16 4.85 1.51
N ILE A 79 -14.19 4.41 2.32
CA ILE A 79 -13.52 3.11 2.19
C ILE A 79 -14.24 2.03 3.00
N LYS A 80 -14.52 0.87 2.40
CA LYS A 80 -15.01 -0.32 3.13
C LYS A 80 -13.88 -1.30 3.45
N GLY A 81 -13.79 -1.70 4.71
CA GLY A 81 -12.91 -2.74 5.25
C GLY A 81 -12.94 -2.72 6.78
N ASP A 82 -12.62 -3.84 7.41
CA ASP A 82 -12.41 -3.88 8.86
C ASP A 82 -10.96 -3.51 9.18
N ASP A 83 -10.74 -2.65 10.18
CA ASP A 83 -9.41 -2.22 10.62
C ASP A 83 -8.65 -3.32 11.39
N PHE A 84 -9.32 -4.46 11.67
CA PHE A 84 -8.79 -5.59 12.42
C PHE A 84 -9.27 -6.92 11.82
N GLU A 85 -8.37 -7.65 11.17
CA GLU A 85 -8.58 -9.08 10.91
C GLU A 85 -8.40 -9.86 12.22
N ASN A 86 -9.46 -10.52 12.67
CA ASN A 86 -9.50 -11.30 13.91
C ASN A 86 -8.76 -12.66 13.80
N ASN A 87 -7.61 -12.70 13.12
CA ASN A 87 -6.95 -13.94 12.71
C ASN A 87 -5.58 -14.19 13.37
N PHE A 88 -5.39 -13.69 14.60
CA PHE A 88 -4.14 -13.86 15.36
C PHE A 88 -4.14 -15.11 16.25
N GLY A 89 -4.63 -16.22 15.72
CA GLY A 89 -4.45 -17.53 16.35
C GLY A 89 -3.18 -18.23 15.85
N THR A 90 -2.03 -17.55 15.81
CA THR A 90 -0.79 -18.16 15.27
C THR A 90 -0.45 -19.47 15.97
N TRP A 91 -0.73 -19.56 17.28
CA TRP A 91 -0.61 -20.76 18.11
C TRP A 91 -1.40 -21.98 17.61
N LYS A 92 -2.47 -21.80 16.82
CA LYS A 92 -3.28 -22.91 16.30
C LYS A 92 -2.56 -23.77 15.25
N ASN A 93 -1.50 -23.22 14.65
CA ASN A 93 -0.72 -23.88 13.61
C ASN A 93 0.75 -24.12 14.02
N TYR A 94 1.07 -23.98 15.31
CA TYR A 94 2.40 -24.28 15.86
C TYR A 94 2.52 -25.77 16.16
N GLU A 95 2.67 -26.58 15.11
CA GLU A 95 3.07 -27.99 15.26
C GLU A 95 4.60 -28.11 15.21
N THR A 96 5.16 -29.03 16.00
CA THR A 96 6.60 -29.35 15.97
C THR A 96 6.81 -30.63 15.17
N PRO A 97 7.76 -30.67 14.20
CA PRO A 97 8.03 -31.89 13.45
C PRO A 97 8.35 -33.06 14.39
N PRO A 98 7.75 -34.26 14.18
CA PRO A 98 7.97 -35.39 15.07
C PRO A 98 9.42 -35.87 14.99
N LEU A 99 9.95 -36.41 16.09
CA LEU A 99 11.33 -36.91 16.15
C LEU A 99 11.65 -37.94 15.07
N SER A 100 10.65 -38.68 14.57
CA SER A 100 10.78 -39.64 13.48
C SER A 100 11.06 -39.00 12.11
N SER A 101 10.80 -37.70 11.91
CA SER A 101 11.10 -36.99 10.67
C SER A 101 12.52 -36.45 10.60
N TRP A 102 13.30 -36.59 11.67
CA TRP A 102 14.68 -36.09 11.75
C TRP A 102 15.60 -37.16 11.17
N LYS A 103 16.29 -36.83 10.07
CA LYS A 103 17.33 -37.71 9.52
C LYS A 103 18.63 -37.53 10.30
N THR A 104 19.15 -38.61 10.87
CA THR A 104 20.52 -38.64 11.41
C THR A 104 21.47 -38.49 10.23
N THR A 105 22.26 -37.42 10.21
CA THR A 105 23.36 -37.23 9.24
C THR A 105 24.56 -38.06 9.66
#